data_AF-A0A4R5Y859-F1
#
_entry.id   AF-A0A4R5Y859-F1
#
_cell.length_a   1.000
_cell.length_b   1.000
_cell.length_c   1.000
_cell.angle_alpha   90.00
_cell.angle_beta   90.00
_cell.angle_gamma   90.00
#
_symmetry.space_group_name_H-M   'P 1'
#
loop_
_entity.id
_entity.type
_entity.pdbx_description
1 polymer ?
#
loop_
_entity_poly.entity_id
_entity_poly.type
_entity_poly.pdbx_seq_one_letter_code
_entity_poly.pdbx_strand_id
1 'polypeptide(L)'
;MPTPSRDARPRAVAVLTGVVLLEALVLAGAALRLVWSLLFEEPLTVGGTVFLAAVFAGGALWLLRVGRGLWGGFRWPRAAALVVQLFLLVLAYPLLRSGQWGPGLATAVPAVVVLVLLFRPGVLAWTSRTVR
;
A
#
# COMPACT_ATOMS: atom_id res chain seq x y z
N MET A 1 24.83 -19.03 -27.70
CA MET A 1 23.50 -18.77 -27.10
C MET A 1 23.69 -17.85 -25.91
N PRO A 2 23.06 -16.66 -25.87
CA PRO A 2 23.06 -15.86 -24.65
C PRO A 2 22.33 -16.65 -23.56
N THR A 3 23.01 -16.96 -22.46
CA THR A 3 22.39 -17.55 -21.28
C THR A 3 21.38 -16.55 -20.73
N PRO A 4 20.08 -16.90 -20.59
CA PRO A 4 19.14 -16.01 -19.91
C PRO A 4 19.63 -15.84 -18.47
N SER A 5 20.04 -14.61 -18.13
CA SER A 5 20.49 -14.22 -16.80
C SER A 5 19.40 -14.56 -15.78
N ARG A 6 19.63 -15.61 -14.99
CA ARG A 6 18.62 -16.24 -14.12
C ARG A 6 18.21 -15.43 -12.88
N ASP A 7 18.89 -14.33 -12.53
CA ASP A 7 18.80 -13.81 -11.15
C ASP A 7 18.61 -12.29 -10.97
N ALA A 8 18.36 -11.53 -12.04
CA ALA A 8 18.01 -10.11 -11.87
C ALA A 8 16.54 -10.01 -11.44
N ARG A 9 16.30 -9.80 -10.12
CA ARG A 9 14.97 -9.43 -9.60
C ARG A 9 14.38 -8.34 -10.50
N PRO A 10 13.16 -8.51 -11.06
CA PRO A 10 12.61 -7.52 -11.96
C PRO A 10 12.54 -6.17 -11.22
N ARG A 11 13.14 -5.11 -11.77
CA ARG A 11 13.09 -3.76 -11.17
C ARG A 11 11.64 -3.34 -10.82
N ALA A 12 10.67 -3.83 -11.60
CA ALA A 12 9.25 -3.66 -11.35
C ALA A 12 8.77 -4.19 -9.99
N VAL A 13 9.31 -5.33 -9.51
CA VAL A 13 8.98 -5.87 -8.18
C VAL A 13 9.55 -4.96 -7.09
N ALA A 14 10.78 -4.47 -7.27
CA ALA A 14 11.40 -3.57 -6.31
C ALA A 14 10.63 -2.25 -6.18
N VAL A 15 10.20 -1.67 -7.32
CA VAL A 15 9.35 -0.47 -7.34
C VAL A 15 7.99 -0.76 -6.70
N LEU A 16 7.33 -1.86 -7.08
CA LEU A 16 6.03 -2.27 -6.52
C LEU A 16 6.10 -2.39 -4.99
N THR A 17 7.06 -3.15 -4.47
CA THR A 17 7.25 -3.30 -3.03
C THR A 17 7.59 -1.96 -2.38
N GLY A 18 8.46 -1.16 -2.99
CA GLY A 18 8.82 0.16 -2.49
C GLY A 18 7.59 1.05 -2.31
N VAL A 19 6.71 1.11 -3.30
CA VAL A 19 5.48 1.91 -3.23
C VAL A 19 4.55 1.38 -2.14
N VAL A 20 4.31 0.07 -2.06
CA VAL A 20 3.44 -0.52 -1.02
C VAL A 20 4.01 -0.30 0.40
N LEU A 21 5.33 -0.36 0.57
CA LEU A 21 5.96 -0.05 1.85
C LEU A 21 5.82 1.44 2.20
N LEU A 22 5.97 2.34 1.22
CA LEU A 22 5.74 3.77 1.41
C LEU A 22 4.28 4.04 1.82
N GLU A 23 3.30 3.40 1.18
CA GLU A 23 1.89 3.49 1.58
C GLU A 23 1.67 3.04 3.03
N ALA A 24 2.34 1.97 3.44
CA ALA A 24 2.27 1.49 4.82
C ALA A 24 2.86 2.51 5.81
N LEU A 25 3.94 3.21 5.44
CA LEU A 25 4.51 4.28 6.26
C LEU A 25 3.61 5.50 6.32
N VAL A 26 2.97 5.89 5.22
CA VAL A 26 1.98 6.98 5.18
C VAL A 26 0.81 6.64 6.10
N LEU A 27 0.30 5.41 6.03
CA LEU A 27 -0.80 4.96 6.88
C LEU A 27 -0.40 4.91 8.37
N ALA A 28 0.84 4.48 8.67
CA ALA A 28 1.39 4.54 10.03
C ALA A 28 1.50 5.99 10.53
N GLY A 29 1.97 6.91 9.69
CA GLY A 29 2.04 8.34 9.99
C GLY A 29 0.66 8.94 10.28
N ALA A 30 -0.36 8.54 9.51
CA ALA A 30 -1.75 8.93 9.77
C ALA A 30 -2.26 8.40 11.12
N ALA A 31 -1.92 7.16 11.48
CA ALA A 31 -2.23 6.60 12.79
C ALA A 31 -1.57 7.42 13.93
N LEU A 32 -0.28 7.74 13.78
CA LEU A 32 0.44 8.58 14.74
C LEU A 32 -0.17 9.98 14.86
N ARG A 33 -0.65 10.56 13.75
CA ARG A 33 -1.32 11.86 13.76
C ARG A 33 -2.64 11.83 14.52
N LEU A 34 -3.39 10.73 14.42
CA LEU A 34 -4.60 10.52 15.21
C LEU A 34 -4.28 10.37 16.70
N VAL A 35 -3.24 9.60 17.04
CA VAL A 35 -2.76 9.51 18.44
C VAL A 35 -2.34 10.88 18.96
N TRP A 36 -1.63 11.68 18.15
CA TRP A 36 -1.28 13.05 18.51
C TRP A 36 -2.52 13.91 18.77
N SER A 37 -3.56 13.79 17.93
CA SER A 37 -4.82 14.53 18.14
C SER A 37 -5.53 14.14 19.44
N LEU A 38 -5.37 12.91 19.91
CA LEU A 38 -5.94 12.47 21.19
C LEU A 38 -5.20 13.03 22.40
N LEU A 39 -3.90 13.32 22.25
CA LEU A 39 -3.04 13.75 23.34
C LEU A 39 -2.96 15.28 23.47
N PHE A 40 -3.04 15.99 22.34
CA PHE A 40 -2.71 17.43 22.29
C PHE A 40 -3.81 18.30 21.67
N GLU A 41 -4.89 17.72 21.14
CA GLU A 41 -5.96 18.44 20.46
C GLU A 41 -7.33 18.03 21.03
N GLU A 42 -8.39 18.75 20.66
CA GLU A 42 -9.77 18.34 20.93
C GLU A 42 -10.33 17.58 19.73
N PRO A 43 -10.34 16.23 19.76
CA PRO A 43 -10.90 15.42 18.69
C PRO A 43 -12.42 15.58 18.64
N LEU A 44 -12.98 15.59 17.44
CA LEU A 44 -14.43 15.68 17.22
C LEU A 44 -15.21 14.58 17.98
N THR A 45 -14.64 13.37 18.02
CA THR A 45 -15.12 12.26 18.85
C THR A 45 -13.93 11.45 19.35
N VAL A 46 -13.79 11.30 20.67
CA VAL A 46 -12.67 10.53 21.26
C VAL A 46 -12.74 9.06 20.83
N GLY A 47 -13.91 8.43 20.96
CA GLY A 47 -14.10 7.02 20.61
C GLY A 47 -13.86 6.72 19.13
N GLY A 48 -14.36 7.58 18.23
CA GLY A 48 -14.13 7.44 16.79
C GLY A 48 -12.66 7.59 16.42
N THR A 49 -11.96 8.55 17.02
CA THR A 49 -10.53 8.77 16.79
C THR A 49 -9.68 7.59 17.29
N VAL A 50 -9.97 7.05 18.48
CA VAL A 50 -9.28 5.85 19.00
C VAL A 50 -9.48 4.65 18.08
N PHE A 51 -10.71 4.42 17.65
CA PHE A 51 -11.02 3.32 16.72
C PHE A 51 -10.26 3.47 15.40
N LEU A 52 -10.30 4.66 14.79
CA LEU A 52 -9.64 4.91 13.51
C LEU A 52 -8.11 4.80 13.64
N ALA A 53 -7.53 5.27 14.74
CA ALA A 53 -6.10 5.11 15.03
C ALA A 53 -5.70 3.63 15.10
N ALA A 54 -6.48 2.79 15.78
CA ALA A 54 -6.24 1.36 15.87
C ALA A 54 -6.36 0.66 14.51
N VAL A 55 -7.39 1.01 13.73
CA VAL A 55 -7.60 0.47 12.37
C VAL A 55 -6.43 0.86 11.45
N PHE A 56 -5.97 2.11 11.51
CA PHE A 56 -4.86 2.58 10.67
C PHE A 56 -3.54 1.92 11.09
N ALA A 57 -3.28 1.80 12.39
CA ALA A 57 -2.09 1.11 12.89
C ALA A 57 -2.10 -0.38 12.48
N GLY A 58 -3.22 -1.07 12.65
CA GLY A 58 -3.39 -2.46 12.23
C GLY A 58 -3.23 -2.62 10.72
N GLY A 59 -3.84 -1.74 9.93
CA GLY A 59 -3.71 -1.68 8.48
C GLY A 59 -2.27 -1.45 8.03
N ALA A 60 -1.53 -0.56 8.69
CA ALA A 60 -0.12 -0.29 8.38
C ALA A 60 0.77 -1.51 8.66
N LEU A 61 0.59 -2.16 9.82
CA LEU A 61 1.32 -3.40 10.15
C LEU A 61 0.99 -4.53 9.17
N TRP A 62 -0.26 -4.63 8.75
CA TRP A 62 -0.68 -5.60 7.75
C TRP A 62 -0.07 -5.30 6.38
N LEU A 63 -0.10 -4.05 5.93
CA LEU A 63 0.47 -3.64 4.65
C LEU A 63 2.00 -3.80 4.61
N LEU A 64 2.69 -3.57 5.73
CA LEU A 64 4.11 -3.91 5.88
C LEU A 64 4.38 -5.41 5.69
N ARG A 65 3.51 -6.29 6.20
CA ARG A 65 3.62 -7.74 5.97
C ARG A 65 3.33 -8.10 4.52
N VAL A 66 2.34 -7.44 3.89
CA VAL A 66 2.04 -7.60 2.46
C VAL A 66 3.23 -7.19 1.60
N GLY A 67 3.83 -6.02 1.85
CA GLY A 67 5.02 -5.56 1.14
C GLY A 67 6.20 -6.51 1.29
N ARG A 68 6.46 -7.03 2.49
CA ARG A 68 7.49 -8.08 2.71
C ARG A 68 7.16 -9.37 1.99
N GLY A 69 5.90 -9.79 1.98
CA GLY A 69 5.45 -10.97 1.22
C GLY A 69 5.59 -10.79 -0.30
N LEU A 70 5.30 -9.59 -0.81
CA LEU A 70 5.57 -9.19 -2.19
C LEU A 70 7.06 -9.11 -2.49
N TRP A 71 7.94 -8.94 -1.50
CA TRP A 71 9.39 -9.05 -1.70
C TRP A 71 9.90 -10.51 -1.62
N GLY A 72 9.16 -11.38 -0.94
CA GLY A 72 9.45 -12.81 -0.82
C GLY A 72 8.95 -13.67 -1.99
N GLY A 73 8.16 -13.14 -2.92
CA GLY A 73 7.66 -13.91 -4.07
C GLY A 73 6.39 -14.69 -3.80
N PHE A 74 5.71 -14.43 -2.69
CA PHE A 74 4.47 -15.12 -2.35
C PHE A 74 3.32 -14.66 -3.25
N ARG A 75 2.38 -15.59 -3.49
CA ARG A 75 1.21 -15.39 -4.36
C ARG A 75 0.06 -14.66 -3.66
N TRP A 76 -0.13 -14.90 -2.37
CA TRP A 76 -1.22 -14.34 -1.55
C TRP A 76 -1.16 -12.82 -1.33
N PRO A 77 0.02 -12.20 -1.12
CA PRO A 77 0.13 -10.74 -0.94
C PRO A 77 -0.39 -9.89 -2.10
N ARG A 78 -0.51 -10.46 -3.31
CA ARG A 78 -1.09 -9.76 -4.46
C ARG A 78 -2.55 -9.41 -4.26
N ALA A 79 -3.36 -10.37 -3.81
CA ALA A 79 -4.79 -10.14 -3.59
C ALA A 79 -5.00 -9.07 -2.50
N ALA A 80 -4.19 -9.14 -1.44
CA ALA A 80 -4.20 -8.13 -0.38
C ALA A 80 -3.84 -6.73 -0.90
N ALA A 81 -2.77 -6.60 -1.70
CA ALA A 81 -2.38 -5.34 -2.29
C ALA A 81 -3.46 -4.77 -3.23
N LEU A 82 -4.08 -5.63 -4.07
CA LEU A 82 -5.20 -5.23 -4.94
C LEU A 82 -6.36 -4.62 -4.16
N VAL A 83 -6.76 -5.26 -3.05
CA VAL A 83 -7.84 -4.76 -2.20
C VAL A 83 -7.49 -3.39 -1.65
N VAL A 84 -6.29 -3.21 -1.10
CA VAL A 84 -5.85 -1.91 -0.56
C VAL A 84 -5.86 -0.82 -1.62
N GLN A 85 -5.42 -1.12 -2.85
CA GLN A 85 -5.46 -0.12 -3.91
C GLN A 85 -6.87 0.26 -4.31
N LEU A 86 -7.80 -0.70 -4.33
CA LEU A 86 -9.20 -0.38 -4.59
C LEU A 86 -9.77 0.53 -3.49
N PHE A 87 -9.45 0.27 -2.23
CA PHE A 87 -9.83 1.15 -1.12
C PHE A 87 -9.22 2.55 -1.25
N LEU A 88 -7.94 2.66 -1.60
CA LEU A 88 -7.27 3.96 -1.80
C LEU A 88 -7.89 4.74 -2.95
N LEU A 89 -8.29 4.09 -4.05
CA LEU A 89 -9.03 4.75 -5.13
C LEU A 89 -10.41 5.24 -4.69
N VAL A 90 -11.14 4.44 -3.90
CA VAL A 90 -12.43 4.83 -3.34
C VAL A 90 -12.27 6.02 -2.38
N LEU A 91 -11.21 6.05 -1.57
CA LEU A 91 -10.89 7.17 -0.67
C LEU A 91 -10.40 8.41 -1.41
N ALA A 92 -9.70 8.25 -2.54
CA ALA A 92 -9.23 9.36 -3.35
C ALA A 92 -10.38 10.11 -4.03
N TYR A 93 -11.45 9.41 -4.41
CA TYR A 93 -12.61 10.02 -5.08
C TYR A 93 -13.22 11.21 -4.30
N PRO A 94 -13.65 11.08 -3.03
CA PRO A 94 -14.22 12.21 -2.28
C PRO A 94 -13.21 13.35 -2.07
N LEU A 95 -11.91 13.07 -1.95
CA LEU A 95 -10.86 14.10 -1.84
C LEU A 95 -10.74 14.92 -3.13
N LEU A 96 -10.80 14.27 -4.30
CA LEU A 96 -10.80 14.96 -5.59
C LEU A 96 -12.10 15.76 -5.77
N ARG A 97 -13.24 15.21 -5.38
CA ARG A 97 -14.55 15.88 -5.48
C ARG A 97 -14.70 17.08 -4.55
N SER A 98 -14.02 17.08 -3.39
CA SER A 98 -14.02 18.20 -2.46
C SER A 98 -13.04 19.32 -2.83
N GLY A 99 -12.35 19.21 -3.97
CA GLY A 99 -11.36 20.17 -4.43
C GLY A 99 -9.99 20.02 -3.75
N GLN A 100 -9.80 18.99 -2.92
CA GLN A 100 -8.51 18.63 -2.33
C GLN A 100 -7.67 17.82 -3.31
N TRP A 101 -7.34 18.43 -4.44
CA TRP A 101 -6.62 17.78 -5.53
C TRP A 101 -5.25 17.22 -5.10
N GLY A 102 -4.53 17.94 -4.23
CA GLY A 102 -3.22 17.49 -3.71
C GLY A 102 -3.30 16.14 -2.99
N PRO A 103 -4.05 16.04 -1.87
CA PRO A 103 -4.27 14.78 -1.17
C PRO A 103 -4.89 13.70 -2.05
N GLY A 104 -5.91 14.06 -2.86
CA GLY A 104 -6.59 13.12 -3.74
C GLY A 104 -5.65 12.48 -4.77
N LEU A 105 -4.79 13.27 -5.43
CA LEU A 105 -3.80 12.75 -6.37
C LEU A 105 -2.67 11.98 -5.66
N ALA A 106 -2.22 12.46 -4.50
CA ALA A 106 -1.21 11.76 -3.70
C ALA A 106 -1.67 10.37 -3.24
N THR A 107 -2.98 10.15 -3.09
CA THR A 107 -3.56 8.83 -2.82
C THR A 107 -3.83 8.03 -4.09
N ALA A 108 -4.40 8.65 -5.13
CA ALA A 108 -4.79 7.96 -6.36
C ALA A 108 -3.60 7.47 -7.19
N VAL A 109 -2.56 8.29 -7.35
CA VAL A 109 -1.44 8.00 -8.24
C VAL A 109 -0.66 6.74 -7.80
N PRO A 110 -0.24 6.59 -6.52
CA PRO A 110 0.40 5.36 -6.06
C PRO A 110 -0.49 4.13 -6.28
N ALA A 111 -1.80 4.26 -6.02
CA ALA A 111 -2.73 3.14 -6.18
C ALA A 111 -2.83 2.65 -7.63
N VAL A 112 -2.91 3.58 -8.58
CA VAL A 112 -2.88 3.24 -10.01
C VAL A 112 -1.53 2.62 -10.41
N VAL A 113 -0.42 3.17 -9.93
CA VAL A 113 0.92 2.63 -10.22
C VAL A 113 1.05 1.19 -9.71
N VAL A 114 0.64 0.92 -8.48
CA VAL A 114 0.66 -0.42 -7.89
C VAL A 114 -0.22 -1.38 -8.68
N LEU A 115 -1.45 -0.97 -9.04
CA LEU A 115 -2.35 -1.79 -9.86
C LEU A 115 -1.69 -2.19 -11.19
N VAL A 116 -1.15 -1.22 -11.93
CA VAL A 116 -0.50 -1.47 -13.23
C VAL A 116 0.71 -2.40 -13.07
N LEU A 117 1.54 -2.17 -12.04
CA LEU A 117 2.73 -2.99 -11.78
C LEU A 117 2.36 -4.42 -11.37
N LEU A 118 1.28 -4.59 -10.60
CA LEU A 118 0.84 -5.89 -10.10
C LEU A 118 0.39 -6.81 -11.24
N PHE A 119 -0.16 -6.25 -12.33
CA PHE A 119 -0.54 -6.98 -13.54
C PHE A 119 0.56 -7.07 -14.61
N ARG A 120 1.77 -6.54 -14.38
CA ARG A 120 2.85 -6.69 -15.37
C ARG A 120 3.34 -8.14 -15.47
N PRO A 121 3.59 -8.67 -16.68
CA PRO A 121 4.00 -10.06 -16.88
C PRO A 121 5.27 -10.46 -16.12
N GLY A 122 6.24 -9.54 -16.00
CA GLY A 122 7.46 -9.76 -15.22
C GLY A 122 7.23 -9.88 -13.70
N VAL A 123 6.23 -9.17 -13.16
CA VAL A 123 5.81 -9.30 -11.76
C VAL A 123 5.01 -10.59 -11.60
N LEU A 124 4.12 -10.90 -12.56
CA LEU A 124 3.33 -12.13 -12.60
C LEU A 124 4.19 -13.38 -12.51
N ALA A 125 5.23 -13.47 -13.34
CA ALA A 125 6.16 -14.60 -13.39
C ALA A 125 6.97 -14.78 -12.10
N TRP A 126 7.23 -13.70 -11.36
CA TRP A 126 8.07 -13.74 -10.18
C TRP A 126 7.30 -14.15 -8.91
N THR A 127 6.11 -13.59 -8.65
CA THR A 127 5.29 -14.01 -7.48
C THR A 127 4.42 -15.26 -7.72
N SER A 128 4.45 -15.83 -8.94
CA SER A 128 3.84 -17.13 -9.24
C SER A 128 4.76 -18.32 -8.97
N ARG A 129 6.05 -18.10 -8.69
CA ARG A 129 7.01 -19.15 -8.35
C ARG A 129 6.52 -19.90 -7.11
N THR A 130 5.90 -21.06 -7.34
CA THR A 130 5.74 -22.10 -6.33
C THR A 130 7.14 -22.49 -5.89
N VAL A 131 7.46 -22.20 -4.63
CA VAL A 131 8.53 -22.93 -3.93
C VAL A 131 8.15 -24.41 -4.06
N ARG A 132 8.96 -25.16 -4.80
CA ARG A 132 8.92 -26.63 -4.75
C ARG A 132 9.62 -27.07 -3.47
#